data_AF-A0A2W0BCX2-F1
#
_entry.id   AF-A0A2W0BCX2-F1
#
_cell.length_a   1.000
_cell.length_b   1.000
_cell.length_c   1.000
_cell.angle_alpha   90.00
_cell.angle_beta   90.00
_cell.angle_gamma   90.00
#
_symmetry.space_group_name_H-M   'P 1'
#
loop_
_entity.id
_entity.type
_entity.pdbx_description
1 polymer ?
#
loop_
_entity_poly.entity_id
_entity_poly.type
_entity_poly.pdbx_seq_one_letter_code
_entity_poly.pdbx_strand_id
1 'polypeptide(L)'
;MPWRSAVRGLLILPTLLCIACNDPARPGKRTGKPTNPAALCTCAPTHITKDDWRIEFKNGSLPRVEPVEATTAEVLQWPEGAEPGRRSARTGRELTLYRIGKAYLQTVFFRSSDCDLHLEISEEARKNAPRMVVETPGTAEYCSPRTTLFADLQHAGITITDVNQELSQPLQVEVVGVAFRDQAHPVWFARGSDKVATLWELHPAIVKILP
;
A
#
# COMPACT_ATOMS: atom_id res chain seq x y z
N MET A 1 -49.40 63.29 0.72
CA MET A 1 -48.02 63.42 0.21
C MET A 1 -47.11 63.76 1.40
N PRO A 2 -45.85 63.31 1.43
CA PRO A 2 -45.34 61.96 1.11
C PRO A 2 -45.61 61.06 2.36
N TRP A 3 -44.79 60.12 2.88
CA TRP A 3 -43.80 59.22 2.27
C TRP A 3 -43.97 57.80 2.88
N ARG A 4 -42.90 56.99 2.98
CA ARG A 4 -42.87 55.63 3.58
C ARG A 4 -41.48 55.27 4.15
N SER A 5 -41.43 54.10 4.81
CA SER A 5 -40.23 53.24 5.03
C SER A 5 -39.37 53.56 6.27
N ALA A 6 -38.68 52.59 6.89
CA ALA A 6 -38.45 51.20 6.50
C ALA A 6 -38.45 50.22 7.70
N VAL A 7 -39.04 49.03 7.53
CA VAL A 7 -38.83 47.88 8.42
C VAL A 7 -37.54 47.18 7.99
N ARG A 8 -36.55 47.06 8.89
CA ARG A 8 -35.34 46.26 8.64
C ARG A 8 -35.61 44.79 8.96
N GLY A 9 -35.91 43.99 7.93
CA GLY A 9 -35.95 42.54 8.05
C GLY A 9 -34.54 41.97 8.23
N LEU A 10 -34.31 41.25 9.32
CA LEU A 10 -33.05 40.56 9.58
C LEU A 10 -33.08 39.18 8.89
N LEU A 11 -32.43 39.07 7.74
CA LEU A 11 -32.28 37.80 7.02
C LEU A 11 -31.27 36.90 7.74
N ILE A 12 -31.77 35.89 8.45
CA ILE A 12 -30.96 34.79 8.97
C ILE A 12 -30.72 33.80 7.84
N LEU A 13 -29.52 33.81 7.25
CA LEU A 13 -29.09 32.76 6.33
C LEU A 13 -28.78 31.47 7.11
N PRO A 14 -29.32 30.30 6.73
CA PRO A 14 -28.85 29.03 7.25
C PRO A 14 -27.53 28.67 6.57
N THR A 15 -26.42 28.70 7.32
CA THR A 15 -25.15 28.12 6.89
C THR A 15 -25.29 26.60 6.80
N LEU A 16 -25.44 26.07 5.58
CA LEU A 16 -25.20 24.65 5.33
C LEU A 16 -23.74 24.33 5.72
N LEU A 17 -23.55 23.63 6.83
CA LEU A 17 -22.31 22.88 7.03
C LEU A 17 -22.30 21.74 6.02
N CYS A 18 -21.58 21.91 4.92
CA CYS A 18 -21.13 20.80 4.11
C CYS A 18 -20.21 19.93 4.99
N ILE A 19 -20.74 18.81 5.48
CA ILE A 19 -19.93 17.74 6.06
C ILE A 19 -19.13 17.15 4.89
N ALA A 20 -17.95 17.71 4.65
CA ALA A 20 -16.99 17.12 3.74
C ALA A 20 -16.57 15.77 4.34
N CYS A 21 -16.81 14.69 3.61
CA CYS A 21 -16.16 13.42 3.89
C CYS A 21 -14.65 13.66 3.73
N ASN A 22 -13.94 13.82 4.84
CA ASN A 22 -12.49 13.86 4.87
C ASN A 22 -12.01 12.47 4.49
N ASP A 23 -11.76 12.23 3.20
CA ASP A 23 -10.99 11.07 2.75
C ASP A 23 -9.61 11.19 3.42
N PRO A 24 -9.25 10.26 4.33
CA PRO A 24 -7.98 10.30 4.99
C PRO A 24 -6.84 10.03 4.00
N ALA A 25 -7.06 9.42 2.84
CA ALA A 25 -6.06 9.38 1.79
C ALA A 25 -5.99 10.74 1.08
N ARG A 26 -4.87 11.46 1.17
CA ARG A 26 -4.64 12.62 0.29
C ARG A 26 -4.27 12.10 -1.10
N PRO A 27 -5.07 12.34 -2.15
CA PRO A 27 -4.62 12.08 -3.50
C PRO A 27 -3.43 13.00 -3.81
N GLY A 28 -2.52 12.53 -4.66
CA GLY A 28 -1.68 13.46 -5.42
C GLY A 28 -2.55 14.31 -6.37
N LYS A 29 -1.95 14.99 -7.36
CA LYS A 29 -2.73 15.71 -8.38
C LYS A 29 -3.64 14.83 -9.26
N ARG A 30 -3.66 13.51 -9.04
CA ARG A 30 -4.52 12.53 -9.72
C ARG A 30 -5.51 11.94 -8.71
N THR A 31 -6.79 12.05 -9.00
CA THR A 31 -7.85 11.33 -8.29
C THR A 31 -7.82 9.87 -8.74
N GLY A 32 -7.62 8.94 -7.80
CA GLY A 32 -7.69 7.51 -8.08
C GLY A 32 -9.13 7.03 -8.29
N LYS A 33 -9.30 5.92 -9.00
CA LYS A 33 -10.56 5.19 -9.08
C LYS A 33 -10.63 4.17 -7.94
N PRO A 34 -11.71 4.14 -7.15
CA PRO A 34 -11.92 3.13 -6.12
C PRO A 34 -11.78 1.70 -6.66
N THR A 35 -11.04 0.86 -5.95
CA THR A 35 -10.87 -0.56 -6.28
C THR A 35 -12.16 -1.32 -6.08
N ASN A 36 -12.58 -2.10 -7.08
CA ASN A 36 -13.67 -3.06 -6.92
C ASN A 36 -13.22 -4.19 -5.97
N PRO A 37 -13.90 -4.46 -4.83
CA PRO A 37 -13.51 -5.52 -3.91
C PRO A 37 -13.39 -6.92 -4.55
N ALA A 38 -14.17 -7.21 -5.60
CA ALA A 38 -14.06 -8.47 -6.34
C ALA A 38 -12.67 -8.65 -7.00
N ALA A 39 -12.04 -7.55 -7.43
CA ALA A 39 -10.70 -7.58 -8.05
C ALA A 39 -9.60 -7.99 -7.06
N LEU A 40 -9.84 -7.97 -5.74
CA LEU A 40 -8.90 -8.46 -4.73
C LEU A 40 -8.72 -9.99 -4.75
N CYS A 41 -9.64 -10.71 -5.41
CA CYS A 41 -9.66 -12.17 -5.47
C CYS A 41 -9.75 -12.75 -6.88
N THR A 42 -10.26 -11.97 -7.86
CA THR A 42 -10.50 -12.44 -9.23
C THR A 42 -9.75 -11.64 -10.30
N CYS A 43 -8.73 -10.86 -9.91
CA CYS A 43 -7.90 -10.16 -10.88
C CYS A 43 -7.00 -11.14 -11.64
N ALA A 44 -7.02 -11.06 -12.96
CA ALA A 44 -6.08 -11.73 -13.85
C ALA A 44 -5.11 -10.69 -14.39
N PRO A 45 -3.79 -10.83 -14.17
CA PRO A 45 -2.85 -9.77 -14.48
C PRO A 45 -2.67 -9.63 -15.99
N THR A 46 -2.64 -8.39 -16.45
CA THR A 46 -2.64 -8.06 -17.89
C THR A 46 -1.25 -7.80 -18.45
N HIS A 47 -0.29 -7.42 -17.60
CA HIS A 47 1.09 -7.14 -18.00
C HIS A 47 2.08 -8.22 -17.55
N ILE A 48 1.68 -9.07 -16.59
CA ILE A 48 2.50 -10.24 -16.21
C ILE A 48 2.53 -11.23 -17.36
N THR A 49 3.75 -11.53 -17.83
CA THR A 49 4.03 -12.70 -18.67
C THR A 49 4.91 -13.67 -17.89
N LYS A 50 5.07 -14.91 -18.37
CA LYS A 50 6.05 -15.87 -17.82
C LYS A 50 7.50 -15.37 -17.84
N ASP A 51 7.75 -14.29 -18.58
CA ASP A 51 9.06 -13.66 -18.72
C ASP A 51 9.18 -12.43 -17.81
N ASP A 52 8.16 -12.05 -17.04
CA ASP A 52 8.28 -10.96 -16.07
C ASP A 52 9.30 -11.29 -14.96
N TRP A 53 9.88 -10.28 -14.33
CA TRP A 53 11.05 -10.41 -13.46
C TRP A 53 10.77 -11.32 -12.26
N ARG A 54 11.31 -12.55 -12.31
CA ARG A 54 11.29 -13.51 -11.20
C ARG A 54 9.87 -13.75 -10.67
N ILE A 55 8.90 -13.74 -11.58
CA ILE A 55 7.47 -13.66 -11.30
C ILE A 55 6.91 -14.84 -10.49
N GLU A 56 7.49 -16.02 -10.68
CA GLU A 56 7.19 -17.25 -9.95
C GLU A 56 7.42 -17.09 -8.43
N PHE A 57 8.30 -16.18 -8.05
CA PHE A 57 8.63 -15.87 -6.66
C PHE A 57 7.72 -14.81 -6.07
N LYS A 58 7.29 -13.82 -6.87
CA LYS A 58 6.29 -12.81 -6.49
C LYS A 58 4.94 -13.45 -6.18
N ASN A 59 4.43 -14.26 -7.11
CA ASN A 59 3.11 -14.92 -6.99
C ASN A 59 3.09 -16.25 -6.20
N GLY A 60 4.19 -16.61 -5.53
CA GLY A 60 4.31 -17.88 -4.79
C GLY A 60 3.53 -17.91 -3.47
N SER A 61 3.43 -19.09 -2.86
CA SER A 61 2.94 -19.28 -1.49
C SER A 61 3.95 -18.82 -0.44
N LEU A 62 3.47 -18.45 0.75
CA LEU A 62 4.36 -18.25 1.90
C LEU A 62 4.91 -19.59 2.41
N PRO A 63 6.22 -19.69 2.75
CA PRO A 63 6.79 -20.85 3.42
C PRO A 63 6.07 -21.14 4.74
N ARG A 64 5.77 -22.42 5.02
CA ARG A 64 5.13 -22.86 6.27
C ARG A 64 6.17 -23.11 7.36
N VAL A 65 6.87 -22.06 7.75
CA VAL A 65 7.90 -22.05 8.80
C VAL A 65 7.64 -20.92 9.79
N GLU A 66 8.26 -20.95 10.97
CA GLU A 66 8.21 -19.83 11.89
C GLU A 66 8.91 -18.60 11.27
N PRO A 67 8.31 -17.40 11.28
CA PRO A 67 8.96 -16.21 10.77
C PRO A 67 10.18 -15.81 11.60
N VAL A 68 11.19 -15.24 10.95
CA VAL A 68 12.27 -14.51 11.63
C VAL A 68 11.78 -13.09 11.93
N GLU A 69 11.90 -12.65 13.18
CA GLU A 69 11.59 -11.27 13.56
C GLU A 69 12.52 -10.27 12.86
N ALA A 70 11.95 -9.17 12.37
CA ALA A 70 12.68 -8.04 11.81
C ALA A 70 11.92 -6.73 12.06
N THR A 71 12.62 -5.61 11.98
CA THR A 71 12.06 -4.26 11.97
C THR A 71 12.15 -3.64 10.57
N THR A 72 11.38 -2.58 10.30
CA THR A 72 11.51 -1.86 9.02
C THR A 72 12.90 -1.21 8.94
N ALA A 73 13.40 -0.70 10.07
CA ALA A 73 14.74 -0.14 10.19
C ALA A 73 15.86 -1.13 9.81
N GLU A 74 15.75 -2.41 10.16
CA GLU A 74 16.73 -3.44 9.77
C GLU A 74 16.67 -3.76 8.28
N VAL A 75 15.47 -3.91 7.69
CA VAL A 75 15.33 -4.20 6.25
C VAL A 75 15.93 -3.07 5.40
N LEU A 76 15.72 -1.83 5.82
CA LEU A 76 16.30 -0.64 5.19
C LEU A 76 17.83 -0.61 5.20
N GLN A 77 18.48 -1.39 6.08
CA GLN A 77 19.94 -1.51 6.18
C GLN A 77 20.50 -2.77 5.49
N TRP A 78 19.65 -3.63 4.92
CA TRP A 78 20.13 -4.84 4.26
C TRP A 78 20.96 -4.50 3.01
N PRO A 79 22.16 -5.10 2.86
CA PRO A 79 22.97 -4.87 1.67
C PRO A 79 22.22 -5.35 0.44
N GLU A 80 22.21 -4.51 -0.60
CA GLU A 80 21.50 -4.76 -1.85
C GLU A 80 22.16 -5.87 -2.69
N GLY A 81 23.48 -6.02 -2.56
CA GLY A 81 24.27 -7.02 -3.28
C GLY A 81 24.41 -6.70 -4.78
N ALA A 82 24.73 -7.72 -5.57
CA ALA A 82 24.59 -7.65 -7.02
C ALA A 82 23.10 -7.78 -7.38
N GLU A 83 22.65 -7.06 -8.42
CA GLU A 83 21.28 -7.23 -8.93
C GLU A 83 21.07 -8.69 -9.36
N PRO A 84 19.98 -9.36 -8.93
CA PRO A 84 19.66 -10.72 -9.36
C PRO A 84 19.54 -10.84 -10.88
N GLY A 85 19.53 -12.05 -11.41
CA GLY A 85 19.15 -12.28 -12.80
C GLY A 85 17.63 -12.39 -12.96
N ARG A 86 17.09 -12.03 -14.13
CA ARG A 86 15.65 -12.14 -14.48
C ARG A 86 15.01 -13.50 -14.19
N ARG A 87 15.82 -14.57 -14.15
CA ARG A 87 15.44 -15.95 -13.80
C ARG A 87 16.40 -16.59 -12.79
N SER A 88 17.12 -15.81 -11.99
CA SER A 88 17.97 -16.37 -10.94
C SER A 88 17.12 -16.86 -9.76
N ALA A 89 17.43 -18.05 -9.27
CA ALA A 89 16.81 -18.59 -8.07
C ALA A 89 16.95 -17.64 -6.87
N ARG A 90 16.00 -17.69 -5.95
CA ARG A 90 16.11 -17.03 -4.64
C ARG A 90 17.32 -17.54 -3.87
N THR A 91 18.02 -16.64 -3.18
CA THR A 91 19.17 -16.99 -2.31
C THR A 91 19.18 -16.17 -1.03
N GLY A 92 19.87 -16.65 0.00
CA GLY A 92 20.08 -15.92 1.26
C GLY A 92 18.76 -15.48 1.91
N ARG A 93 18.61 -14.16 2.13
CA ARG A 93 17.42 -13.56 2.75
C ARG A 93 16.12 -13.91 2.02
N GLU A 94 16.16 -14.10 0.71
CA GLU A 94 14.96 -14.41 -0.06
C GLU A 94 14.38 -15.80 0.19
N LEU A 95 15.11 -16.66 0.91
CA LEU A 95 14.63 -17.96 1.37
C LEU A 95 14.05 -17.89 2.79
N THR A 96 14.03 -16.70 3.40
CA THR A 96 13.60 -16.47 4.79
C THR A 96 12.23 -15.81 4.82
N LEU A 97 11.32 -16.38 5.59
CA LEU A 97 10.07 -15.74 5.99
C LEU A 97 10.37 -14.78 7.14
N TYR A 98 9.92 -13.54 7.04
CA TYR A 98 10.09 -12.52 8.07
C TYR A 98 8.74 -12.09 8.65
N ARG A 99 8.75 -11.68 9.92
CA ARG A 99 7.67 -10.93 10.55
C ARG A 99 8.18 -9.57 10.99
N ILE A 100 7.50 -8.52 10.55
CA ILE A 100 7.62 -7.17 11.10
C ILE A 100 6.41 -6.97 12.02
N GLY A 101 6.61 -7.24 13.30
CA GLY A 101 5.54 -7.23 14.32
C GLY A 101 4.89 -5.87 14.54
N LYS A 102 5.55 -4.79 14.11
CA LYS A 102 4.99 -3.44 14.06
C LYS A 102 5.69 -2.61 12.98
N ALA A 103 4.90 -1.97 12.13
CA ALA A 103 5.32 -0.87 11.26
C ALA A 103 4.17 0.14 11.12
N TYR A 104 4.44 1.27 10.45
CA TYR A 104 3.47 2.28 10.08
C TYR A 104 3.22 2.26 8.57
N LEU A 105 2.01 1.88 8.17
CA LEU A 105 1.52 1.93 6.80
C LEU A 105 1.36 3.38 6.36
N GLN A 106 2.17 3.82 5.39
CA GLN A 106 2.20 5.19 4.88
C GLN A 106 1.34 5.36 3.61
N THR A 107 1.36 4.35 2.73
CA THR A 107 0.57 4.35 1.48
C THR A 107 0.01 2.97 1.17
N VAL A 108 -1.10 2.95 0.44
CA VAL A 108 -1.70 1.72 -0.12
C VAL A 108 -2.37 2.04 -1.46
N PHE A 109 -2.23 1.14 -2.42
CA PHE A 109 -3.00 1.16 -3.67
C PHE A 109 -3.12 -0.25 -4.28
N PHE A 110 -4.08 -0.42 -5.18
CA PHE A 110 -4.24 -1.65 -5.95
C PHE A 110 -3.69 -1.44 -7.36
N ARG A 111 -2.70 -2.24 -7.74
CA ARG A 111 -2.14 -2.20 -9.08
C ARG A 111 -2.78 -3.30 -9.93
N SER A 112 -3.67 -2.90 -10.85
CA SER A 112 -4.46 -3.85 -11.65
C SER A 112 -3.67 -4.56 -12.77
N SER A 113 -2.43 -4.13 -13.06
CA SER A 113 -1.60 -4.73 -14.12
C SER A 113 -0.92 -6.04 -13.71
N ASP A 114 -0.51 -6.13 -12.44
CA ASP A 114 0.07 -7.31 -11.79
C ASP A 114 -0.86 -7.94 -10.73
N CYS A 115 -1.98 -7.27 -10.42
CA CYS A 115 -3.04 -7.67 -9.50
C CYS A 115 -2.70 -7.57 -8.01
N ASP A 116 -1.65 -6.84 -7.65
CA ASP A 116 -1.16 -6.81 -6.28
C ASP A 116 -1.73 -5.62 -5.48
N LEU A 117 -1.86 -5.79 -4.16
CA LEU A 117 -1.92 -4.62 -3.28
C LEU A 117 -0.49 -4.16 -3.03
N HIS A 118 -0.20 -2.92 -3.40
CA HIS A 118 1.08 -2.24 -3.23
C HIS A 118 0.99 -1.37 -1.98
N LEU A 119 1.88 -1.60 -1.00
CA LEU A 119 1.92 -0.86 0.25
C LEU A 119 3.33 -0.31 0.51
N GLU A 120 3.40 0.85 1.15
CA GLU A 120 4.65 1.37 1.70
C GLU A 120 4.56 1.42 3.22
N ILE A 121 5.50 0.76 3.90
CA ILE A 121 5.62 0.77 5.37
C ILE A 121 6.89 1.50 5.83
N SER A 122 6.90 1.93 7.08
CA SER A 122 8.00 2.65 7.73
C SER A 122 8.09 2.31 9.21
N GLU A 123 9.26 2.49 9.82
CA GLU A 123 9.48 2.30 11.26
C GLU A 123 8.70 3.33 12.12
N GLU A 124 8.47 4.52 11.57
CA GLU A 124 7.92 5.68 12.28
C GLU A 124 6.71 6.26 11.57
N ALA A 125 5.73 6.75 12.32
CA ALA A 125 4.54 7.42 11.77
C ALA A 125 4.83 8.68 10.93
N ARG A 126 6.02 9.30 11.06
CA ARG A 126 6.32 10.58 10.39
C ARG A 126 6.34 10.42 8.86
N LYS A 127 5.72 11.38 8.16
CA LYS A 127 5.52 11.33 6.70
C LYS A 127 6.82 11.30 5.88
N ASN A 128 7.92 11.79 6.44
CA ASN A 128 9.25 11.76 5.85
C ASN A 128 10.13 10.58 6.34
N ALA A 129 9.55 9.58 6.99
CA ALA A 129 10.26 8.34 7.33
C ALA A 129 10.71 7.63 6.04
N PRO A 130 11.92 7.03 6.01
CA PRO A 130 12.30 6.08 4.98
C PRO A 130 11.33 4.88 4.96
N ARG A 131 11.05 4.36 3.78
CA ARG A 131 10.04 3.33 3.55
C ARG A 131 10.61 2.12 2.82
N MET A 132 9.98 0.98 3.02
CA MET A 132 10.13 -0.20 2.16
C MET A 132 8.77 -0.55 1.54
N VAL A 133 8.82 -1.29 0.44
CA VAL A 133 7.62 -1.80 -0.23
C VAL A 133 7.22 -3.15 0.37
N VAL A 134 5.92 -3.38 0.43
CA VAL A 134 5.29 -4.65 0.81
C VAL A 134 4.19 -4.90 -0.22
N GLU A 135 4.15 -6.11 -0.79
CA GLU A 135 3.20 -6.46 -1.86
C GLU A 135 2.44 -7.75 -1.51
N THR A 136 1.12 -7.71 -1.64
CA THR A 136 0.21 -8.84 -1.39
C THR A 136 -0.37 -9.35 -2.71
N PRO A 137 -0.05 -10.59 -3.15
CA PRO A 137 -0.29 -11.01 -4.53
C PRO A 137 -1.74 -11.12 -5.01
N GLY A 138 -1.89 -11.12 -6.34
CA GLY A 138 -3.09 -11.50 -7.10
C GLY A 138 -3.77 -12.82 -6.75
N THR A 139 -3.08 -13.78 -6.12
CA THR A 139 -3.51 -15.20 -6.13
C THR A 139 -4.55 -15.56 -5.06
N ALA A 140 -5.27 -16.67 -5.30
CA ALA A 140 -6.37 -17.14 -4.44
C ALA A 140 -5.97 -17.39 -2.98
N GLU A 141 -4.71 -17.73 -2.70
CA GLU A 141 -4.16 -17.88 -1.35
C GLU A 141 -4.27 -16.57 -0.54
N TYR A 142 -4.09 -15.43 -1.20
CA TYR A 142 -4.11 -14.11 -0.58
C TYR A 142 -5.49 -13.43 -0.61
N CYS A 143 -6.51 -14.02 -1.24
CA CYS A 143 -7.86 -13.44 -1.29
C CYS A 143 -8.42 -13.13 0.11
N SER A 144 -8.27 -14.04 1.08
CA SER A 144 -8.73 -13.80 2.46
C SER A 144 -7.97 -12.66 3.16
N PRO A 145 -6.63 -12.65 3.27
CA PRO A 145 -5.94 -11.53 3.91
C PRO A 145 -6.15 -10.19 3.19
N ARG A 146 -6.28 -10.18 1.86
CA ARG A 146 -6.58 -8.95 1.09
C ARG A 146 -7.96 -8.39 1.39
N THR A 147 -8.98 -9.24 1.49
CA THR A 147 -10.35 -8.81 1.78
C THR A 147 -10.50 -8.37 3.24
N THR A 148 -9.78 -8.99 4.18
CA THR A 148 -9.63 -8.50 5.56
C THR A 148 -8.99 -7.11 5.58
N LEU A 149 -7.80 -6.95 5.00
CA LEU A 149 -7.11 -5.65 4.95
C LEU A 149 -7.96 -4.55 4.29
N PHE A 150 -8.67 -4.87 3.21
CA PHE A 150 -9.58 -3.93 2.56
C PHE A 150 -10.72 -3.49 3.49
N ALA A 151 -11.33 -4.43 4.21
CA ALA A 151 -12.40 -4.11 5.16
C ALA A 151 -11.89 -3.28 6.35
N ASP A 152 -10.71 -3.59 6.88
CA ASP A 152 -10.06 -2.86 7.97
C ASP A 152 -9.70 -1.41 7.55
N LEU A 153 -9.14 -1.25 6.34
CA LEU A 153 -8.88 0.07 5.73
C LEU A 153 -10.18 0.86 5.54
N GLN A 154 -11.23 0.23 5.02
CA GLN A 154 -12.54 0.86 4.86
C GLN A 154 -13.15 1.27 6.21
N HIS A 155 -12.96 0.49 7.28
CA HIS A 155 -13.37 0.84 8.63
C HIS A 155 -12.60 2.05 9.18
N ALA A 156 -11.31 2.17 8.84
CA ALA A 156 -10.49 3.36 9.10
C ALA A 156 -10.82 4.55 8.16
N GLY A 157 -11.84 4.44 7.31
CA GLY A 157 -12.29 5.48 6.38
C GLY A 157 -11.46 5.59 5.09
N ILE A 158 -10.50 4.70 4.87
CA ILE A 158 -9.58 4.72 3.71
C ILE A 158 -10.19 3.95 2.54
N THR A 159 -10.27 4.59 1.38
CA THR A 159 -10.67 3.92 0.12
C THR A 159 -9.43 3.52 -0.67
N ILE A 160 -9.21 2.22 -0.92
CA ILE A 160 -8.14 1.78 -1.84
C ILE A 160 -8.50 2.20 -3.27
N THR A 161 -7.52 2.73 -4.00
CA THR A 161 -7.67 3.12 -5.41
C THR A 161 -6.58 2.56 -6.32
N ASP A 162 -6.68 2.84 -7.62
CA ASP A 162 -5.69 2.50 -8.67
C ASP A 162 -4.44 3.42 -8.72
N VAL A 163 -4.29 4.36 -7.77
CA VAL A 163 -3.11 5.25 -7.67
C VAL A 163 -2.53 5.23 -6.26
N ASN A 164 -1.20 5.35 -6.16
CA ASN A 164 -0.50 5.44 -4.87
C ASN A 164 -1.04 6.63 -4.04
N GLN A 165 -1.58 6.33 -2.86
CA GLN A 165 -2.27 7.27 -1.97
C GLN A 165 -1.55 7.37 -0.63
N GLU A 166 -1.12 8.59 -0.30
CA GLU A 166 -0.53 8.91 1.00
C GLU A 166 -1.64 9.04 2.06
N LEU A 167 -1.63 8.15 3.05
CA LEU A 167 -2.57 8.23 4.18
C LEU A 167 -2.28 9.49 5.00
N SER A 168 -3.30 10.23 5.45
CA SER A 168 -3.11 11.41 6.30
C SER A 168 -2.64 11.02 7.69
N GLN A 169 -3.21 9.94 8.24
CA GLN A 169 -2.75 9.26 9.44
C GLN A 169 -2.25 7.86 9.03
N PRO A 170 -0.95 7.55 9.22
CA PRO A 170 -0.46 6.21 8.98
C PRO A 170 -1.00 5.24 10.03
N LEU A 171 -1.40 4.04 9.60
CA LEU A 171 -1.93 3.00 10.48
C LEU A 171 -0.82 2.09 10.99
N GLN A 172 -0.94 1.58 12.22
CA GLN A 172 -0.05 0.53 12.71
C GLN A 172 -0.41 -0.80 12.03
N VAL A 173 0.59 -1.55 11.60
CA VAL A 173 0.41 -2.84 10.91
C VAL A 173 1.42 -3.88 11.38
N GLU A 174 1.00 -5.15 11.35
CA GLU A 174 1.90 -6.32 11.32
C GLU A 174 2.06 -6.77 9.86
N VAL A 175 3.27 -7.15 9.47
CA VAL A 175 3.55 -7.75 8.16
C VAL A 175 4.25 -9.10 8.33
N VAL A 176 3.78 -10.12 7.62
CA VAL A 176 4.45 -11.41 7.49
C VAL A 176 4.70 -11.68 6.01
N GLY A 177 5.95 -11.86 5.60
CA GLY A 177 6.27 -12.01 4.18
C GLY A 177 7.69 -12.51 3.92
N VAL A 178 7.94 -12.94 2.69
CA VAL A 178 9.27 -13.40 2.25
C VAL A 178 10.03 -12.22 1.68
N ALA A 179 11.31 -12.08 2.05
CA ALA A 179 12.14 -11.06 1.43
C ALA A 179 12.26 -11.29 -0.08
N PHE A 180 12.16 -10.22 -0.86
CA PHE A 180 12.39 -10.28 -2.29
C PHE A 180 13.30 -9.13 -2.69
N ARG A 181 14.27 -9.43 -3.56
CA ARG A 181 15.13 -8.43 -4.15
C ARG A 181 14.58 -8.03 -5.51
N ASP A 182 13.96 -6.86 -5.54
CA ASP A 182 13.34 -6.30 -6.74
C ASP A 182 14.37 -5.64 -7.66
N GLN A 183 13.95 -5.40 -8.90
CA GLN A 183 14.80 -4.79 -9.92
C GLN A 183 14.94 -3.27 -9.70
N ALA A 184 16.09 -2.70 -10.08
CA ALA A 184 16.23 -1.26 -10.21
C ALA A 184 15.38 -0.74 -11.39
N HIS A 185 14.20 -0.19 -11.09
CA HIS A 185 13.36 0.42 -12.12
C HIS A 185 13.89 1.79 -12.59
N PRO A 186 13.88 2.08 -13.90
CA PRO A 186 14.20 3.42 -14.40
C PRO A 186 13.12 4.43 -13.99
N VAL A 187 13.53 5.68 -13.77
CA VAL A 187 12.77 6.79 -13.13
C VAL A 187 11.32 6.99 -13.63
N TRP A 188 11.02 6.58 -14.87
CA TRP A 188 9.69 6.69 -15.48
C TRP A 188 8.66 5.66 -14.97
N PHE A 189 9.11 4.62 -14.25
CA PHE A 189 8.28 3.65 -13.54
C PHE A 189 8.69 3.65 -12.05
N ALA A 190 8.09 4.54 -11.27
CA ALA A 190 8.37 4.62 -9.84
C ALA A 190 7.83 3.36 -9.12
N ARG A 191 8.73 2.65 -8.42
CA ARG A 191 8.39 1.46 -7.60
C ARG A 191 7.46 1.82 -6.43
N GLY A 192 7.70 2.98 -5.82
CA GLY A 192 6.82 3.62 -4.84
C GLY A 192 7.10 5.12 -4.79
N SER A 193 6.82 5.75 -3.66
CA SER A 193 7.13 7.16 -3.42
C SER A 193 8.63 7.45 -3.39
N ASP A 194 8.99 8.74 -3.40
CA ASP A 194 10.35 9.25 -3.18
C ASP A 194 10.87 9.04 -1.74
N LYS A 195 10.14 8.28 -0.91
CA LYS A 195 10.56 7.85 0.43
C LYS A 195 10.96 6.38 0.49
N VAL A 196 10.70 5.60 -0.56
CA VAL A 196 11.18 4.21 -0.66
C VAL A 196 12.71 4.22 -0.79
N ALA A 197 13.40 3.63 0.18
CA ALA A 197 14.84 3.82 0.38
C ALA A 197 15.69 2.55 0.23
N THR A 198 15.10 1.46 -0.25
CA THR A 198 15.76 0.18 -0.57
C THR A 198 14.99 -0.55 -1.66
N LEU A 199 15.66 -1.34 -2.52
CA LEU A 199 14.97 -2.28 -3.45
C LEU A 199 14.73 -3.67 -2.84
N TRP A 200 14.88 -3.81 -1.52
CA TRP A 200 14.27 -4.91 -0.78
C TRP A 200 12.77 -4.66 -0.57
N GLU A 201 11.97 -5.71 -0.64
CA GLU A 201 10.54 -5.75 -0.27
C GLU A 201 10.22 -7.02 0.50
N LEU A 202 9.04 -7.06 1.12
CA LEU A 202 8.38 -8.33 1.44
C LEU A 202 7.35 -8.62 0.34
N HIS A 203 7.67 -9.59 -0.52
CA HIS A 203 6.81 -10.07 -1.61
C HIS A 203 7.08 -11.58 -1.82
N PRO A 204 6.08 -12.46 -1.60
CA PRO A 204 4.73 -12.16 -1.15
C PRO A 204 4.69 -11.78 0.34
N ALA A 205 3.65 -11.03 0.72
CA ALA A 205 3.39 -10.67 2.10
C ALA A 205 1.89 -10.60 2.44
N ILE A 206 1.57 -10.86 3.71
CA ILE A 206 0.29 -10.61 4.35
C ILE A 206 0.46 -9.41 5.30
N VAL A 207 -0.46 -8.46 5.23
CA VAL A 207 -0.50 -7.27 6.10
C VAL A 207 -1.80 -7.30 6.91
N LYS A 208 -1.71 -6.98 8.20
CA LYS A 208 -2.85 -6.81 9.11
C LYS A 208 -2.77 -5.45 9.77
N ILE A 209 -3.90 -4.77 9.93
CA ILE A 209 -3.97 -3.57 10.77
C ILE A 209 -3.95 -3.97 12.25
N LEU A 210 -3.19 -3.22 13.05
CA LEU A 210 -3.10 -3.39 14.50
C LEU A 210 -4.11 -2.46 15.20
N PRO A 211 -4.65 -2.85 16.37
CA PRO A 211 -5.57 -2.04 17.17
C PRO A 211 -4.89 -0.82 17.84
#